data_AF-R6YC93-F1
#
_entry.id   AF-R6YC93-F1
#
_cell.length_a   1.000
_cell.length_b   1.000
_cell.length_c   1.000
_cell.angle_alpha   90.00
_cell.angle_beta   90.00
_cell.angle_gamma   90.00
#
_symmetry.space_group_name_H-M   'P 1'
#
loop_
_entity.id
_entity.type
_entity.pdbx_description
1 polymer ?
#
loop_
_entity_poly.entity_id
_entity_poly.type
_entity_poly.pdbx_seq_one_letter_code
_entity_poly.pdbx_strand_id
1 'polypeptide(L)'
;MLLANFIIVGIVILMLITFSIFILIGKGDDLIAGYNTASKEERAKYDIGRLRKVSGYGLLLTCLPTGLLPLAEMSDILFWSLMISQIVIAIVITILANTYARKEPDKNKQ
;
A
#
# COMPACT_ATOMS: atom_id res chain seq x y z
N MET A 1 14.36 25.54 -4.21
CA MET A 1 13.17 24.95 -3.57
C MET A 1 12.84 23.60 -4.18
N LEU A 2 12.62 23.51 -5.50
CA LEU A 2 12.32 22.24 -6.20
C LEU A 2 13.29 21.08 -5.90
N LEU A 3 14.62 21.30 -5.99
CA LEU A 3 15.62 20.27 -5.67
C LEU A 3 15.50 19.75 -4.23
N ALA A 4 15.25 20.64 -3.25
CA ALA A 4 15.09 20.24 -1.86
C ALA A 4 13.83 19.38 -1.67
N ASN A 5 12.73 19.72 -2.36
CA ASN A 5 11.50 18.92 -2.37
C ASN A 5 11.75 17.51 -2.91
N PHE A 6 12.53 17.37 -3.99
CA PHE A 6 12.93 16.05 -4.51
C PHE A 6 13.78 15.24 -3.53
N ILE A 7 14.68 15.88 -2.79
CA ILE A 7 15.48 15.18 -1.75
C ILE A 7 14.57 14.66 -0.64
N ILE A 8 13.67 15.49 -0.12
CA ILE A 8 12.73 15.11 0.94
C ILE A 8 11.84 13.95 0.48
N VAL A 9 11.23 14.06 -0.70
CA VAL A 9 10.38 13.03 -1.28
C VAL A 9 11.17 11.75 -1.58
N GLY A 10 12.43 11.87 -2.01
CA GLY A 10 13.31 10.73 -2.25
C GLY A 10 13.56 9.90 -0.98
N ILE A 11 13.74 10.55 0.18
CA ILE A 11 13.86 9.87 1.47
C ILE A 11 12.56 9.11 1.80
N VAL A 12 11.39 9.73 1.57
CA VAL A 12 10.10 9.08 1.77
C VAL A 12 9.96 7.84 0.89
N ILE A 13 10.27 7.95 -0.40
CA ILE A 13 10.22 6.83 -1.34
C ILE A 13 11.14 5.69 -0.89
N LEU A 14 12.36 6.01 -0.47
CA LEU A 14 13.30 5.00 0.01
C LEU A 14 12.73 4.23 1.21
N MET A 15 12.08 4.92 2.15
CA MET A 15 11.38 4.27 3.26
C MET A 15 10.22 3.39 2.79
N LEU A 16 9.37 3.89 1.89
CA LEU A 16 8.24 3.13 1.35
C LEU A 16 8.68 1.85 0.63
N ILE A 17 9.72 1.94 -0.20
CA ILE A 17 10.32 0.78 -0.88
C ILE A 17 10.87 -0.20 0.15
N THR A 18 11.57 0.30 1.16
CA THR A 18 12.12 -0.55 2.24
C THR A 18 11.01 -1.32 2.95
N PHE A 19 9.94 -0.63 3.39
CA PHE A 19 8.79 -1.29 4.02
C PHE A 19 8.09 -2.27 3.11
N SER A 20 7.93 -1.94 1.83
CA SER A 20 7.34 -2.85 0.85
C SER A 20 8.17 -4.14 0.73
N ILE A 21 9.49 -4.03 0.63
CA ILE A 21 10.38 -5.20 0.58
C ILE A 21 10.21 -6.06 1.83
N PHE A 22 10.21 -5.47 3.02
CA PHE A 22 9.99 -6.20 4.28
C PHE A 22 8.65 -6.95 4.30
N ILE A 23 7.56 -6.31 3.84
CA ILE A 23 6.24 -6.94 3.71
C ILE A 23 6.29 -8.11 2.71
N LEU A 24 6.84 -7.90 1.52
CA LEU A 24 6.87 -8.89 0.44
C LEU A 24 7.66 -10.14 0.81
N ILE A 25 8.77 -10.01 1.56
CA ILE A 25 9.56 -11.15 2.03
C ILE A 25 9.00 -11.79 3.31
N GLY A 26 7.87 -11.29 3.83
CA GLY A 26 7.19 -11.82 5.01
C GLY A 26 7.85 -11.49 6.35
N LYS A 27 8.75 -10.50 6.38
CA LYS A 27 9.37 -9.97 7.62
C LYS A 27 8.67 -8.73 8.16
N GLY A 28 7.68 -8.20 7.42
CA GLY A 28 6.97 -6.97 7.72
C GLY A 28 5.46 -7.16 7.88
N ASP A 29 4.97 -8.34 8.25
CA ASP A 29 3.53 -8.59 8.40
C ASP A 29 2.88 -7.65 9.42
N ASP A 30 3.62 -7.28 10.46
CA ASP A 30 3.16 -6.34 11.49
C ASP A 30 3.03 -4.90 10.97
N LEU A 31 3.60 -4.59 9.79
CA LEU A 31 3.41 -3.30 9.09
C LEU A 31 2.09 -3.25 8.32
N ILE A 32 1.40 -4.39 8.12
CA ILE A 32 0.10 -4.43 7.44
C ILE A 32 -0.96 -3.96 8.44
N ALA A 33 -1.34 -2.68 8.31
CA ALA A 33 -2.40 -2.07 9.11
C ALA A 33 -3.73 -2.84 8.96
N GLY A 34 -4.50 -2.91 10.04
CA GLY A 34 -5.70 -3.75 10.13
C GLY A 34 -5.39 -5.22 10.43
N TYR A 35 -4.39 -5.82 9.76
CA TYR A 35 -3.95 -7.19 10.07
C TYR A 35 -3.18 -7.25 11.40
N ASN A 36 -2.26 -6.31 11.63
CA ASN A 36 -1.49 -6.22 12.88
C ASN A 36 -2.38 -6.01 14.13
N THR A 37 -3.49 -5.29 14.00
CA THR A 37 -4.42 -5.04 15.12
C THR A 37 -5.58 -6.04 15.20
N ALA A 38 -5.73 -6.91 14.21
CA ALA A 38 -6.78 -7.91 14.16
C ALA A 38 -6.56 -9.03 15.19
N SER A 39 -7.66 -9.58 15.73
CA SER A 39 -7.63 -10.78 16.56
C SER A 39 -7.14 -11.99 15.75
N LYS A 40 -6.78 -13.08 16.43
CA LYS A 40 -6.32 -14.31 15.76
C LYS A 40 -7.39 -14.88 14.84
N GLU A 41 -8.65 -14.83 15.26
CA GLU A 41 -9.81 -15.30 14.49
C GLU A 41 -10.01 -14.47 13.23
N GLU A 42 -9.85 -13.15 13.31
CA GLU A 42 -9.97 -12.26 12.15
C GLU A 42 -8.79 -12.45 11.20
N ARG A 43 -7.55 -12.53 11.70
CA ARG A 43 -6.36 -12.82 10.88
C ARG A 43 -6.51 -14.14 10.11
N ALA A 44 -7.11 -15.17 10.72
CA ALA A 44 -7.30 -16.47 10.11
C ALA A 44 -8.14 -16.43 8.81
N LYS A 45 -9.00 -15.41 8.65
CA LYS A 45 -9.82 -15.19 7.45
C LYS A 45 -9.01 -14.76 6.22
N TYR A 46 -7.74 -14.40 6.37
CA TYR A 46 -6.91 -13.94 5.27
C TYR A 46 -5.81 -14.95 4.91
N ASP A 47 -5.48 -15.00 3.62
CA ASP A 47 -4.28 -15.64 3.11
C ASP A 47 -3.14 -14.62 3.21
N ILE A 48 -2.22 -14.86 4.15
CA ILE A 48 -1.14 -13.92 4.43
C ILE A 48 -0.20 -13.74 3.23
N GLY A 49 0.00 -14.76 2.40
CA GLY A 49 0.82 -14.67 1.20
C GLY A 49 0.21 -13.73 0.16
N ARG A 50 -1.11 -13.82 -0.05
CA ARG A 50 -1.85 -12.89 -0.93
C ARG A 50 -1.90 -11.49 -0.34
N LEU A 51 -2.12 -11.37 0.97
CA LEU A 51 -2.20 -10.08 1.65
C LEU A 51 -0.88 -9.31 1.54
N ARG A 52 0.27 -9.98 1.78
CA ARG A 52 1.61 -9.39 1.57
C ARG A 52 1.80 -8.87 0.16
N LYS A 53 1.36 -9.60 -0.87
CA LYS A 53 1.44 -9.16 -2.27
C LYS A 53 0.60 -7.90 -2.48
N VAL A 54 -0.65 -7.89 -2.03
CA VAL A 54 -1.54 -6.74 -2.17
C VAL A 54 -0.97 -5.51 -1.45
N SER A 55 -0.57 -5.66 -0.19
CA SER A 55 -0.03 -4.56 0.61
C SER A 55 1.32 -4.08 0.10
N GLY A 56 2.25 -4.99 -0.20
CA GLY A 56 3.60 -4.67 -0.65
C GLY A 56 3.63 -4.03 -2.04
N TYR A 57 2.99 -4.64 -3.03
CA TYR A 57 2.91 -4.04 -4.38
C TYR A 57 2.05 -2.78 -4.38
N GLY A 58 1.00 -2.74 -3.56
CA GLY A 58 0.21 -1.53 -3.34
C GLY A 58 1.05 -0.37 -2.84
N LEU A 59 1.94 -0.61 -1.87
CA LEU A 59 2.87 0.39 -1.34
C LEU A 59 3.93 0.82 -2.36
N LEU A 60 4.38 -0.07 -3.26
CA LEU A 60 5.26 0.33 -4.37
C LEU A 60 4.52 1.20 -5.37
N LEU A 61 3.26 0.90 -5.65
CA LEU A 61 2.46 1.66 -6.61
C LEU A 61 2.25 3.12 -6.15
N THR A 62 2.15 3.38 -4.85
CA THR A 62 2.04 4.76 -4.33
C THR A 62 3.32 5.58 -4.51
N CYS A 63 4.49 4.93 -4.69
CA CYS A 63 5.78 5.62 -4.82
C CYS A 63 5.83 6.52 -6.08
N LEU A 64 5.18 6.12 -7.17
CA LEU A 64 5.18 6.90 -8.42
C LEU A 64 4.49 8.27 -8.24
N PRO A 65 3.20 8.34 -7.84
CA PRO A 65 2.55 9.62 -7.62
C PRO A 65 3.19 10.43 -6.48
N THR A 66 3.74 9.78 -5.45
CA THR A 66 4.53 10.46 -4.41
C THR A 66 5.79 11.11 -4.98
N GLY A 67 6.52 10.43 -5.88
CA GLY A 67 7.75 10.93 -6.50
C GLY A 67 7.55 12.10 -7.45
N LEU A 68 6.37 12.20 -8.05
CA LEU A 68 6.00 13.31 -8.93
C LEU A 68 5.46 14.52 -8.16
N LEU A 69 5.20 14.40 -6.85
CA LEU A 69 4.63 15.48 -6.03
C LEU A 69 5.42 16.81 -6.08
N PRO A 70 6.77 16.84 -6.13
CA PRO A 70 7.50 18.09 -6.29
C PRO A 70 7.17 18.86 -7.57
N LEU A 71 6.70 18.19 -8.62
CA LEU A 71 6.28 18.82 -9.88
C LEU A 71 4.86 19.40 -9.80
N ALA A 72 4.08 19.07 -8.78
CA ALA A 72 2.69 19.51 -8.63
C ALA A 72 2.55 21.03 -8.50
N GLU A 73 3.59 21.73 -8.03
CA GLU A 73 3.64 23.20 -7.97
C GLU A 73 3.53 23.86 -9.35
N MET A 74 3.77 23.10 -10.43
CA MET A 74 3.74 23.60 -11.81
C MET A 74 2.33 23.59 -12.42
N SER A 75 1.37 22.87 -11.83
CA SER A 75 0.03 22.73 -12.39
C SER A 75 -0.98 22.21 -11.36
N ASP A 76 -2.07 22.95 -11.15
CA ASP A 76 -3.19 22.50 -10.31
C ASP A 76 -3.80 21.19 -10.81
N ILE A 77 -3.86 21.00 -12.13
CA ILE A 77 -4.35 19.76 -12.73
C ILE A 77 -3.43 18.59 -12.34
N LEU A 78 -2.11 18.80 -12.39
CA LEU A 78 -1.15 17.80 -11.96
C LEU A 78 -1.32 17.50 -10.46
N PHE A 79 -1.42 18.51 -9.60
CA PHE A 79 -1.68 18.34 -8.18
C PHE A 79 -2.91 17.48 -7.90
N TRP A 80 -4.07 17.84 -8.47
CA TRP A 80 -5.30 17.08 -8.27
C TRP A 80 -5.23 15.67 -8.86
N SER A 81 -4.58 15.50 -10.01
CA SER A 81 -4.39 14.16 -10.62
C SER A 81 -3.59 13.23 -9.71
N LEU A 82 -2.52 13.73 -9.08
CA LEU A 82 -1.70 12.95 -8.15
C LEU A 82 -2.50 12.60 -6.88
N MET A 83 -3.28 13.53 -6.34
CA MET A 83 -4.14 13.28 -5.18
C MET A 83 -5.23 12.23 -5.48
N ILE A 84 -5.92 12.36 -6.61
CA ILE A 84 -6.94 11.40 -7.03
C ILE A 84 -6.31 10.01 -7.25
N SER A 85 -5.12 9.94 -7.84
CA SER A 85 -4.44 8.66 -8.07
C SER A 85 -4.15 7.91 -6.76
N GLN A 86 -3.74 8.61 -5.69
CA GLN A 86 -3.50 8.01 -4.37
C GLN A 86 -4.78 7.44 -3.77
N ILE A 87 -5.90 8.16 -3.89
CA ILE A 87 -7.22 7.69 -3.42
C ILE A 87 -7.63 6.44 -4.19
N VAL A 88 -7.48 6.44 -5.52
CA VAL A 88 -7.82 5.28 -6.37
C VAL A 88 -6.95 4.07 -5.99
N ILE A 89 -5.64 4.26 -5.81
CA ILE A 89 -4.74 3.19 -5.38
C ILE A 89 -5.19 2.61 -4.02
N ALA A 90 -5.50 3.46 -3.04
CA ALA A 90 -5.98 3.02 -1.73
C ALA A 90 -7.29 2.22 -1.81
N ILE A 91 -8.24 2.66 -2.64
CA ILE A 91 -9.51 1.95 -2.87
C ILE A 91 -9.22 0.57 -3.50
N VAL A 92 -8.38 0.51 -4.53
CA VAL A 92 -8.03 -0.75 -5.21
C VAL A 92 -7.35 -1.72 -4.24
N ILE A 93 -6.37 -1.26 -3.46
CA ILE A 93 -5.70 -2.08 -2.44
C ILE A 93 -6.71 -2.61 -1.42
N THR A 94 -7.63 -1.76 -0.95
CA THR A 94 -8.66 -2.15 0.02
C THR A 94 -9.59 -3.21 -0.55
N ILE A 95 -10.04 -3.05 -1.79
CA ILE A 95 -10.88 -4.05 -2.49
C ILE A 95 -10.11 -5.36 -2.65
N LEU A 96 -8.86 -5.33 -3.13
CA LEU A 96 -8.05 -6.54 -3.33
C LEU A 96 -7.73 -7.24 -2.00
N ALA A 97 -7.47 -6.49 -0.93
CA ALA A 97 -7.23 -7.06 0.40
C ALA A 97 -8.47 -7.81 0.91
N ASN A 98 -9.67 -7.30 0.63
CA ASN A 98 -10.92 -7.89 1.11
C ASN A 98 -11.54 -8.93 0.17
N THR A 99 -11.13 -8.97 -1.10
CA THR A 99 -11.64 -9.93 -2.10
C THR A 99 -10.60 -10.99 -2.43
N TYR A 100 -9.44 -10.61 -2.96
CA TYR A 100 -8.40 -11.54 -3.40
C TYR A 100 -7.63 -12.18 -2.23
N ALA A 101 -7.28 -11.38 -1.22
CA ALA A 101 -6.49 -11.85 -0.08
C ALA A 101 -7.31 -12.50 1.04
N ARG A 102 -8.64 -12.36 1.00
CA ARG A 102 -9.53 -13.06 1.93
C ARG A 102 -9.70 -14.51 1.49
N LYS A 103 -9.61 -15.46 2.42
CA LYS A 103 -9.86 -16.87 2.16
C LYS A 103 -11.35 -17.09 1.93
N GLU A 104 -11.66 -18.04 1.06
CA GLU A 104 -13.03 -18.54 0.95
C GLU A 104 -13.45 -19.20 2.26
N PRO A 105 -14.72 -19.03 2.68
CA PRO A 105 -15.25 -19.76 3.82
C PRO A 105 -15.17 -21.27 3.56
N ASP A 106 -14.70 -22.02 4.55
CA ASP A 106 -14.64 -23.48 4.50
C ASP A 106 -16.06 -24.05 4.41
N LYS A 107 -16.48 -24.43 3.19
CA LYS A 107 -17.82 -24.96 2.90
C LYS A 107 -18.11 -26.29 3.60
N ASN A 108 -17.11 -26.93 4.20
CA ASN A 108 -17.23 -28.24 4.85
C ASN A 108 -17.41 -28.14 6.38
N LYS A 109 -17.53 -26.92 6.94
CA LYS A 109 -17.75 -26.66 8.37
C LYS A 109 -19.12 -26.04 8.70
N GLN A 110 -20.06 -26.08 7.75
CA GLN A 110 -21.48 -25.74 7.96
C GLN A 110 -22.30 -27.03 8.04
#